data_AF-A0A357N9Y2-F1
#
_entry.id   AF-A0A357N9Y2-F1
#
_cell.length_a   1.000
_cell.length_b   1.000
_cell.length_c   1.000
_cell.angle_alpha   90.00
_cell.angle_beta   90.00
_cell.angle_gamma   90.00
#
_symmetry.space_group_name_H-M   'P 1'
#
loop_
_entity.id
_entity.type
_entity.pdbx_description
1 polymer ?
#
loop_
_entity_poly.entity_id
_entity_poly.type
_entity_poly.pdbx_seq_one_letter_code
_entity_poly.pdbx_strand_id
1 'polypeptide(L)'
;MAEKLLPFTKTQLEEIIRRYPTPFHIYDEQAIRENARKLLKAFSWAPAFKEYYAVKAAPNPYLLQILKEEGIGADCSSLAELVLSEVAGISGENIMFTSNDTPAEEYIKARQLGAIINLDDISHIEYLERHAGLPEVICFRYNPGPLLKNGNTIIGYPEEAKYGLTRDQIFEAYRLMQAKGVKRFGLHTMVISNELNAGSFIATAQMMFDLAVDLHMELGIDLEFVNLGGGIGIPYRPGEE
;
A
#
# COMPACT_ATOMS: atom_id res chain seq x y z
N MET A 1 8.95 -25.22 -5.95
CA MET A 1 7.68 -25.58 -5.27
C MET A 1 7.82 -25.37 -3.77
N ALA A 2 7.00 -24.52 -3.18
CA ALA A 2 7.07 -24.22 -1.75
C ALA A 2 6.64 -25.43 -0.89
N GLU A 3 7.52 -25.86 0.01
CA GLU A 3 7.19 -26.83 1.06
C GLU A 3 6.51 -26.10 2.21
N LYS A 4 5.34 -26.59 2.66
CA LYS A 4 4.58 -25.98 3.76
C LYS A 4 4.77 -26.76 5.05
N LEU A 5 5.76 -26.36 5.83
CA LEU A 5 6.03 -26.90 7.16
C LEU A 5 5.32 -26.06 8.23
N LEU A 6 4.71 -26.73 9.21
CA LEU A 6 4.15 -26.06 10.38
C LEU A 6 5.29 -25.74 11.37
N PRO A 7 5.30 -24.55 12.00
CA PRO A 7 6.33 -24.17 12.96
C PRO A 7 6.14 -24.82 14.35
N PHE A 8 5.20 -25.77 14.47
CA PHE A 8 4.87 -26.45 15.71
C PHE A 8 4.60 -27.94 15.47
N THR A 9 4.89 -28.72 16.50
CA THR A 9 4.53 -30.14 16.57
C THR A 9 3.08 -30.32 17.00
N LYS A 10 2.53 -31.51 16.76
CA LYS A 10 1.19 -31.89 17.26
C LYS A 10 1.07 -31.70 18.77
N THR A 11 2.09 -32.11 19.54
CA THR A 11 2.08 -32.00 21.00
C THR A 11 2.04 -30.54 21.47
N GLN A 12 2.82 -29.65 20.87
CA GLN A 12 2.75 -28.21 21.18
C GLN A 12 1.37 -27.64 20.88
N LEU A 13 0.75 -28.03 19.76
CA LEU A 13 -0.59 -27.57 19.41
C LEU A 13 -1.65 -28.05 20.42
N GLU A 14 -1.57 -29.31 20.87
CA GLU A 14 -2.45 -29.85 21.91
C GLU A 14 -2.31 -29.11 23.25
N GLU A 15 -1.09 -28.71 23.62
CA GLU A 15 -0.84 -27.89 24.82
C GLU A 15 -1.44 -26.48 24.69
N ILE A 16 -1.32 -25.84 23.53
CA ILE A 16 -1.92 -24.54 23.23
C ILE A 16 -3.45 -24.62 23.34
N ILE A 17 -4.07 -25.65 22.75
CA ILE A 17 -5.54 -25.85 22.78
C ILE A 17 -6.06 -26.06 24.21
N ARG A 18 -5.28 -26.69 25.09
CA ARG A 18 -5.66 -26.82 26.51
C ARG A 18 -5.69 -25.48 27.25
N ARG A 19 -4.88 -24.51 26.81
CA ARG A 19 -4.75 -23.19 27.42
C ARG A 19 -5.71 -22.15 26.81
N TYR A 20 -5.94 -22.22 25.50
CA TYR A 20 -6.72 -21.24 24.76
C TYR A 20 -7.92 -21.90 24.06
N PRO A 21 -9.16 -21.42 24.28
CA PRO A 21 -10.34 -21.94 23.60
C PRO A 21 -10.23 -21.81 22.08
N THR A 22 -10.76 -22.79 21.36
CA THR A 22 -10.83 -22.80 19.89
C THR A 22 -12.14 -22.18 19.39
N PRO A 23 -12.15 -21.52 18.20
CA PRO A 23 -11.04 -21.35 17.27
C PRO A 23 -10.09 -20.20 17.65
N PHE A 24 -8.82 -20.32 17.26
CA PHE A 24 -7.82 -19.25 17.37
C PHE A 24 -6.94 -19.19 16.12
N HIS A 25 -6.24 -18.07 15.94
CA HIS A 25 -5.15 -17.92 14.97
C HIS A 25 -3.80 -18.01 15.70
N ILE A 26 -2.81 -18.64 15.07
CA ILE A 26 -1.40 -18.63 15.51
C ILE A 26 -0.62 -17.81 14.50
N TYR A 27 0.15 -16.85 15.00
CA TYR A 27 1.10 -16.06 14.21
C TYR A 27 2.52 -16.50 14.58
N ASP A 28 3.33 -16.82 13.57
CA ASP A 28 4.74 -17.11 13.74
C ASP A 28 5.55 -15.81 13.56
N GLU A 29 5.94 -15.19 14.66
CA GLU A 29 6.71 -13.94 14.64
C GLU A 29 8.05 -14.10 13.90
N GLN A 30 8.74 -15.23 14.08
CA GLN A 30 10.02 -15.47 13.42
C GLN A 30 9.83 -15.47 11.91
N ALA A 31 8.84 -16.22 11.41
CA ALA A 31 8.54 -16.26 9.98
C ALA A 31 8.10 -14.89 9.42
N ILE A 32 7.35 -14.10 10.19
CA ILE A 32 6.96 -12.74 9.79
C ILE A 32 8.20 -11.86 9.58
N ARG A 33 9.12 -11.85 10.56
CA ARG A 33 10.37 -11.06 10.49
C ARG A 33 11.28 -11.53 9.37
N GLU A 34 11.42 -12.83 9.18
CA GLU A 34 12.22 -13.41 8.10
C GLU A 34 11.69 -13.02 6.72
N ASN A 35 10.36 -13.05 6.52
CA ASN A 35 9.74 -12.61 5.28
C ASN A 35 9.91 -11.10 5.03
N ALA A 36 9.71 -10.28 6.06
CA ALA A 36 9.97 -8.84 5.99
C ALA A 36 11.41 -8.55 5.55
N ARG A 37 12.40 -9.16 6.20
CA ARG A 37 13.82 -9.01 5.86
C ARG A 37 14.16 -9.51 4.47
N LYS A 38 13.53 -10.60 4.02
CA LYS A 38 13.72 -11.15 2.68
C LYS A 38 13.26 -10.15 1.62
N LEU A 39 12.10 -9.52 1.82
CA LEU A 39 11.58 -8.49 0.92
C LEU A 39 12.51 -7.27 0.90
N LEU A 40 12.85 -6.72 2.07
CA LEU A 40 13.76 -5.57 2.17
C LEU A 40 15.12 -5.84 1.51
N LYS A 41 15.66 -7.06 1.67
CA LYS A 41 16.91 -7.47 1.03
C LYS A 41 16.78 -7.49 -0.51
N ALA A 42 15.65 -7.92 -1.06
CA ALA A 42 15.41 -7.94 -2.51
C ALA A 42 15.45 -6.54 -3.13
N PHE A 43 15.11 -5.51 -2.35
CA PHE A 43 15.15 -4.10 -2.76
C PHE A 43 16.39 -3.34 -2.27
N SER A 44 17.39 -4.01 -1.70
CA SER A 44 18.61 -3.35 -1.17
C SER A 44 19.43 -2.56 -2.20
N TRP A 45 19.23 -2.80 -3.49
CA TRP A 45 19.82 -2.01 -4.58
C TRP A 45 19.17 -0.63 -4.76
N ALA A 46 17.98 -0.41 -4.19
CA ALA A 46 17.25 0.85 -4.18
C ALA A 46 17.30 1.44 -2.75
N PRO A 47 18.28 2.28 -2.41
CA PRO A 47 18.51 2.72 -1.03
C PRO A 47 17.37 3.56 -0.43
N ALA A 48 16.51 4.14 -1.28
CA ALA A 48 15.31 4.88 -0.89
C ALA A 48 14.04 4.00 -0.84
N PHE A 49 14.15 2.68 -1.07
CA PHE A 49 12.99 1.79 -1.02
C PHE A 49 12.37 1.80 0.37
N LYS A 50 11.04 1.89 0.41
CA LYS A 50 10.23 1.85 1.61
C LYS A 50 9.08 0.89 1.40
N GLU A 51 8.98 -0.10 2.28
CA GLU A 51 7.83 -0.99 2.34
C GLU A 51 6.76 -0.41 3.28
N TYR A 52 5.50 -0.50 2.86
CA TYR A 52 4.34 -0.17 3.67
C TYR A 52 3.45 -1.41 3.77
N TYR A 53 3.29 -1.94 4.97
CA TYR A 53 2.42 -3.07 5.20
C TYR A 53 0.95 -2.65 5.04
N ALA A 54 0.23 -3.32 4.14
CA ALA A 54 -1.21 -3.12 3.98
C ALA A 54 -1.96 -3.62 5.22
N VAL A 55 -2.39 -2.70 6.09
CA VAL A 55 -2.97 -3.00 7.41
C VAL A 55 -4.20 -3.91 7.29
N LYS A 56 -4.98 -3.75 6.21
CA LYS A 56 -6.13 -4.58 5.86
C LYS A 56 -5.84 -6.09 5.80
N ALA A 57 -4.58 -6.49 5.57
CA ALA A 57 -4.21 -7.91 5.50
C ALA A 57 -4.33 -8.60 6.86
N ALA A 58 -3.95 -7.93 7.95
CA ALA A 58 -4.18 -8.37 9.32
C ALA A 58 -4.11 -7.15 10.26
N PRO A 59 -5.25 -6.48 10.56
CA PRO A 59 -5.29 -5.25 11.35
C PRO A 59 -5.09 -5.55 12.85
N ASN A 60 -3.86 -5.90 13.23
CA ASN A 60 -3.45 -6.28 14.57
C ASN A 60 -2.25 -5.43 15.03
N PRO A 61 -2.38 -4.63 16.10
CA PRO A 61 -1.33 -3.69 16.50
C PRO A 61 -0.01 -4.37 16.92
N TYR A 62 -0.06 -5.62 17.40
CA TYR A 62 1.16 -6.39 17.70
C TYR A 62 1.92 -6.75 16.43
N LEU A 63 1.21 -7.11 15.35
CA LEU A 63 1.85 -7.39 14.06
C LEU A 63 2.44 -6.11 13.44
N LEU A 64 1.73 -4.99 13.57
CA LEU A 64 2.24 -3.68 13.14
C LEU A 64 3.51 -3.29 13.90
N GLN A 65 3.56 -3.56 15.22
CA GLN A 65 4.76 -3.30 16.02
C GLN A 65 5.95 -4.15 15.56
N ILE A 66 5.74 -5.46 15.33
CA ILE A 66 6.77 -6.37 14.80
C ILE A 66 7.33 -5.84 13.47
N LEU A 67 6.46 -5.44 12.54
CA LEU A 67 6.85 -4.94 11.22
C LEU A 67 7.55 -3.58 11.29
N LYS A 68 7.08 -2.68 12.18
CA LYS A 68 7.74 -1.40 12.45
C LYS A 68 9.17 -1.60 12.95
N GLU A 69 9.40 -2.58 13.83
CA GLU A 69 10.75 -2.91 14.32
C GLU A 69 11.69 -3.39 13.20
N GLU A 70 11.14 -3.95 12.12
CA GLU A 70 11.89 -4.29 10.89
C GLU A 70 12.01 -3.09 9.92
N GLY A 71 11.52 -1.90 10.28
CA GLY A 71 11.59 -0.68 9.48
C GLY A 71 10.45 -0.49 8.48
N ILE A 72 9.43 -1.35 8.51
CA ILE A 72 8.27 -1.30 7.60
C ILE A 72 7.22 -0.29 8.09
N GLY A 73 6.68 0.50 7.17
CA GLY A 73 5.59 1.45 7.42
C GLY A 73 4.20 0.79 7.38
N ALA A 74 3.16 1.61 7.40
CA ALA A 74 1.77 1.15 7.29
C ALA A 74 1.06 1.81 6.10
N ASP A 75 0.34 1.02 5.31
CA ASP A 75 -0.64 1.50 4.34
C ASP A 75 -2.05 1.31 4.92
N CYS A 76 -2.68 2.43 5.25
CA CYS A 76 -3.98 2.53 5.92
C CYS A 76 -5.05 2.99 4.93
N SER A 77 -6.27 2.49 5.11
CA SER A 77 -7.43 2.77 4.26
C SER A 77 -8.65 3.25 5.04
N SER A 78 -8.56 3.33 6.37
CA SER A 78 -9.64 3.82 7.23
C SER A 78 -9.14 4.45 8.52
N LEU A 79 -10.03 5.13 9.26
CA LEU A 79 -9.75 5.67 10.59
C LEU A 79 -9.24 4.60 11.57
N ALA A 80 -9.84 3.41 11.55
CA ALA A 80 -9.45 2.32 12.45
C ALA A 80 -8.00 1.90 12.21
N GLU A 81 -7.56 1.82 10.95
CA GLU A 81 -6.18 1.46 10.60
C GLU A 81 -5.19 2.57 10.96
N LEU A 82 -5.58 3.84 10.81
CA LEU A 82 -4.79 4.98 11.29
C LEU A 82 -4.59 4.94 12.82
N VAL A 83 -5.66 4.65 13.57
CA VAL A 83 -5.60 4.51 15.03
C VAL A 83 -4.74 3.31 15.44
N LEU A 84 -4.88 2.17 14.77
CA LEU A 84 -4.03 1.00 15.03
C LEU A 84 -2.54 1.29 14.76
N SER A 85 -2.25 2.01 13.69
CA SER A 85 -0.88 2.41 13.34
C SER A 85 -0.29 3.39 14.35
N GLU A 86 -1.10 4.37 14.81
CA GLU A 86 -0.70 5.28 15.89
C GLU A 86 -0.42 4.53 17.20
N VAL A 87 -1.26 3.56 17.57
CA VAL A 87 -1.05 2.73 18.78
C VAL A 87 0.23 1.89 18.66
N ALA A 88 0.57 1.41 17.46
CA ALA A 88 1.85 0.76 17.19
C ALA A 88 3.04 1.76 17.13
N GLY A 89 2.77 3.05 17.26
CA GLY A 89 3.75 4.14 17.22
C GLY A 89 4.34 4.37 15.83
N ILE A 90 3.58 4.10 14.77
CA ILE A 90 3.92 4.45 13.39
C ILE A 90 3.33 5.85 13.13
N SER A 91 4.12 6.75 12.54
CA SER A 91 3.70 8.12 12.25
C SER A 91 4.56 8.75 11.15
N GLY A 92 4.17 9.94 10.71
CA GLY A 92 4.79 10.71 9.65
C GLY A 92 4.66 10.01 8.29
N GLU A 93 5.67 10.20 7.46
CA GLU A 93 5.78 9.58 6.13
C GLU A 93 5.99 8.05 6.20
N ASN A 94 5.98 7.43 7.39
CA ASN A 94 5.87 5.97 7.50
C ASN A 94 4.43 5.47 7.38
N ILE A 95 3.46 6.37 7.22
CA ILE A 95 2.07 6.03 6.93
C ILE A 95 1.71 6.52 5.53
N MET A 96 1.25 5.60 4.69
CA MET A 96 0.48 5.91 3.49
C MET A 96 -1.01 5.80 3.86
N PHE A 97 -1.82 6.79 3.48
CA PHE A 97 -3.26 6.75 3.66
C PHE A 97 -3.95 6.69 2.29
N THR A 98 -4.35 5.48 1.89
CA THR A 98 -4.94 5.13 0.60
C THR A 98 -6.41 4.76 0.80
N SER A 99 -7.31 5.72 0.61
CA SER A 99 -8.77 5.57 0.81
C SER A 99 -9.55 6.20 -0.35
N ASN A 100 -10.71 5.63 -0.69
CA ASN A 100 -11.48 5.98 -1.89
C ASN A 100 -12.81 6.70 -1.64
N ASP A 101 -13.36 6.59 -0.43
CA ASP A 101 -14.59 7.27 -0.02
C ASP A 101 -14.39 7.74 1.41
N THR A 102 -13.64 8.84 1.52
CA THR A 102 -12.96 9.23 2.75
C THR A 102 -13.70 10.36 3.48
N PRO A 103 -14.22 10.11 4.70
CA PRO A 103 -14.78 11.15 5.55
C PRO A 103 -13.74 12.17 6.02
N ALA A 104 -14.20 13.39 6.32
CA ALA A 104 -13.34 14.48 6.78
C ALA A 104 -12.49 14.12 8.01
N GLU A 105 -13.05 13.40 8.98
CA GLU A 105 -12.36 12.96 10.20
C GLU A 105 -11.15 12.07 9.91
N GLU A 106 -11.18 11.29 8.84
CA GLU A 106 -10.06 10.42 8.45
C GLU A 106 -8.92 11.25 7.85
N TYR A 107 -9.24 12.24 7.00
CA TYR A 107 -8.23 13.18 6.51
C TYR A 107 -7.61 13.98 7.65
N ILE A 108 -8.41 14.47 8.59
CA ILE A 108 -7.91 15.18 9.77
C ILE A 108 -6.96 14.28 10.56
N LYS A 109 -7.33 13.02 10.80
CA LYS A 109 -6.46 12.07 11.51
C LYS A 109 -5.18 11.78 10.75
N ALA A 110 -5.26 11.53 9.44
CA ALA A 110 -4.10 11.30 8.58
C ALA A 110 -3.13 12.51 8.61
N ARG A 111 -3.66 13.74 8.54
CA ARG A 111 -2.87 14.98 8.66
C ARG A 111 -2.23 15.12 10.05
N GLN A 112 -2.97 14.82 11.12
CA GLN A 112 -2.44 14.84 12.49
C GLN A 112 -1.28 13.86 12.68
N LEU A 113 -1.37 12.67 12.06
CA LEU A 113 -0.31 11.67 12.08
C LEU A 113 0.85 12.00 11.13
N GLY A 114 0.72 13.00 10.26
CA GLY A 114 1.72 13.32 9.25
C GLY A 114 1.80 12.31 8.10
N ALA A 115 0.73 11.54 7.86
CA ALA A 115 0.67 10.54 6.81
C ALA A 115 0.75 11.18 5.41
N ILE A 116 1.32 10.43 4.46
CA ILE A 116 1.20 10.72 3.03
C ILE A 116 -0.22 10.37 2.61
N ILE A 117 -0.97 11.35 2.11
CA ILE A 117 -2.33 11.13 1.63
C ILE A 117 -2.27 10.76 0.14
N ASN A 118 -2.87 9.62 -0.18
CA ASN A 118 -2.99 9.09 -1.53
C ASN A 118 -4.46 9.18 -1.96
N LEU A 119 -4.76 10.13 -2.85
CA LEU A 119 -6.12 10.38 -3.31
C LEU A 119 -6.50 9.45 -4.46
N ASP A 120 -7.69 8.88 -4.33
CA ASP A 120 -8.27 7.91 -5.27
C ASP A 120 -9.29 8.54 -6.21
N ASP A 121 -9.70 9.79 -5.95
CA ASP A 121 -10.66 10.59 -6.72
C ASP A 121 -10.21 12.06 -6.76
N ILE A 122 -10.27 12.67 -7.95
CA ILE A 122 -9.87 14.08 -8.14
C ILE A 122 -10.78 15.07 -7.38
N SER A 123 -12.07 14.75 -7.21
CA SER A 123 -13.04 15.58 -6.49
C SER A 123 -12.72 15.72 -5.00
N HIS A 124 -11.94 14.79 -4.43
CA HIS A 124 -11.51 14.84 -3.05
C HIS A 124 -10.42 15.90 -2.79
N ILE A 125 -9.82 16.51 -3.81
CA ILE A 125 -8.84 17.60 -3.62
C ILE A 125 -9.48 18.78 -2.88
N GLU A 126 -10.63 19.27 -3.35
CA GLU A 126 -11.32 20.40 -2.72
C GLU A 126 -11.85 20.03 -1.32
N TYR A 127 -12.31 18.79 -1.16
CA TYR A 127 -12.79 18.28 0.11
C TYR A 127 -11.68 18.21 1.15
N LEU A 128 -10.53 17.65 0.78
CA LEU A 128 -9.32 17.60 1.61
C LEU A 128 -8.86 19.00 2.01
N GLU A 129 -8.75 19.92 1.04
CA GLU A 129 -8.34 21.31 1.29
C GLU A 129 -9.27 21.98 2.31
N ARG A 130 -10.59 21.84 2.13
CA ARG A 130 -11.60 22.46 2.98
C ARG A 130 -11.58 21.93 4.42
N HIS A 131 -11.39 20.63 4.60
CA HIS A 131 -11.62 19.98 5.88
C HIS A 131 -10.34 19.69 6.69
N ALA A 132 -9.20 19.47 6.03
CA ALA A 132 -7.95 19.13 6.71
C ALA A 132 -6.73 19.91 6.19
N GLY A 133 -6.91 20.74 5.15
CA GLY A 133 -5.84 21.48 4.49
C GLY A 133 -4.96 20.60 3.61
N LEU A 134 -4.26 21.23 2.66
CA LEU A 134 -3.38 20.50 1.75
C LEU A 134 -2.06 20.09 2.44
N PRO A 135 -1.58 18.86 2.24
CA PRO A 135 -0.27 18.42 2.71
C PRO A 135 0.88 18.98 1.84
N GLU A 136 2.10 18.96 2.38
CA GLU A 136 3.30 19.30 1.59
C GLU A 136 3.60 18.25 0.51
N VAL A 137 3.26 16.99 0.82
CA VAL A 137 3.38 15.83 -0.07
C VAL A 137 1.99 15.25 -0.36
N ILE A 138 1.67 15.08 -1.64
CA ILE A 138 0.44 14.43 -2.09
C ILE A 138 0.76 13.29 -3.04
N CYS A 139 -0.05 12.24 -2.96
CA CYS A 139 -0.01 11.13 -3.90
C CYS A 139 -1.38 10.96 -4.56
N PHE A 140 -1.39 10.48 -5.81
CA PHE A 140 -2.62 10.09 -6.51
C PHE A 140 -2.51 8.66 -7.00
N ARG A 141 -3.60 7.91 -6.86
CA ARG A 141 -3.70 6.57 -7.43
C ARG A 141 -4.08 6.67 -8.90
N TYR A 142 -3.21 6.17 -9.76
CA TYR A 142 -3.48 5.97 -11.17
C TYR A 142 -4.21 4.66 -11.42
N ASN A 143 -5.27 4.74 -12.22
CA ASN A 143 -5.97 3.61 -12.82
C ASN A 143 -5.72 3.60 -14.33
N PRO A 144 -5.03 2.59 -14.87
CA PRO A 144 -4.77 2.48 -16.31
C PRO A 144 -5.98 2.08 -17.15
N GLY A 145 -7.11 1.70 -16.53
CA GLY A 145 -8.32 1.29 -17.20
C GLY A 145 -8.05 0.20 -18.27
N PRO A 146 -8.53 0.38 -19.52
CA PRO A 146 -8.39 -0.61 -20.59
C PRO A 146 -6.95 -0.74 -21.13
N LEU A 147 -6.03 0.16 -20.75
CA LEU A 147 -4.63 0.10 -21.18
C LEU A 147 -3.91 -1.09 -20.55
N LEU A 148 -4.37 -1.56 -19.38
CA LEU A 148 -3.87 -2.77 -18.76
C LEU A 148 -4.64 -3.99 -19.30
N LYS A 149 -4.07 -4.65 -20.31
CA LYS A 149 -4.65 -5.83 -20.94
C LYS A 149 -4.60 -7.09 -20.06
N ASN A 150 -3.79 -7.09 -19.01
CA ASN A 150 -3.58 -8.20 -18.09
C ASN A 150 -4.11 -7.85 -16.69
N GLY A 151 -5.44 -7.89 -16.50
CA GLY A 151 -6.03 -7.91 -15.16
C GLY A 151 -5.87 -9.30 -14.52
N ASN A 152 -5.92 -9.38 -13.19
CA ASN A 152 -6.00 -10.65 -12.48
C ASN A 152 -7.43 -10.84 -11.95
N THR A 153 -8.00 -12.03 -12.14
CA THR A 153 -9.37 -12.39 -11.69
C THR A 153 -9.60 -12.17 -10.20
N ILE A 154 -8.54 -12.08 -9.40
CA ILE A 154 -8.59 -11.84 -7.95
C ILE A 154 -8.92 -10.37 -7.62
N ILE A 155 -8.44 -9.41 -8.42
CA ILE A 155 -8.69 -7.97 -8.19
C ILE A 155 -9.72 -7.37 -9.16
N GLY A 156 -9.97 -8.04 -10.29
CA GLY A 156 -10.87 -7.58 -11.36
C GLY A 156 -10.12 -6.84 -12.47
N TYR A 157 -10.87 -6.30 -13.44
CA TYR A 157 -10.32 -5.46 -14.50
C TYR A 157 -10.33 -3.99 -14.07
N PRO A 158 -9.24 -3.22 -14.32
CA PRO A 158 -9.19 -1.82 -13.89
C PRO A 158 -10.28 -0.93 -14.49
N GLU A 159 -10.78 -1.27 -15.68
CA GLU A 159 -11.89 -0.58 -16.34
C GLU A 159 -13.22 -0.68 -15.56
N GLU A 160 -13.42 -1.75 -14.80
CA GLU A 160 -14.62 -1.97 -13.98
C GLU A 160 -14.40 -1.50 -12.53
N ALA A 161 -13.18 -1.06 -12.19
CA ALA A 161 -12.81 -0.68 -10.84
C ALA A 161 -13.23 0.75 -10.54
N LYS A 162 -13.87 0.95 -9.39
CA LYS A 162 -14.20 2.29 -8.86
C LYS A 162 -12.99 3.11 -8.40
N TYR A 163 -11.78 2.57 -8.53
CA TYR A 163 -10.60 3.11 -7.86
C TYR A 163 -9.72 3.92 -8.79
N GLY A 164 -9.14 4.99 -8.26
CA GLY A 164 -8.08 5.76 -8.90
C GLY A 164 -8.54 6.64 -10.06
N LEU A 165 -7.63 7.53 -10.46
CA LEU A 165 -7.81 8.53 -11.49
C LEU A 165 -7.40 7.95 -12.85
N THR A 166 -8.13 8.31 -13.90
CA THR A 166 -7.67 8.11 -15.28
C THR A 166 -6.41 8.92 -15.56
N ARG A 167 -5.74 8.64 -16.68
CA ARG A 167 -4.55 9.40 -17.07
C ARG A 167 -4.82 10.90 -17.14
N ASP A 168 -5.88 11.33 -17.82
CA ASP A 168 -6.20 12.75 -17.96
C ASP A 168 -6.46 13.41 -16.59
N GLN A 169 -7.18 12.72 -15.71
CA GLN A 169 -7.41 13.18 -14.34
C GLN A 169 -6.12 13.27 -13.53
N ILE A 170 -5.17 12.35 -13.71
CA ILE A 170 -3.85 12.43 -13.05
C ILE A 170 -3.13 13.72 -13.43
N PHE A 171 -3.06 14.07 -14.72
CA PHE A 171 -2.42 15.31 -15.16
C PHE A 171 -3.14 16.55 -14.64
N GLU A 172 -4.48 16.54 -14.66
CA GLU A 172 -5.30 17.62 -14.10
C GLU A 172 -5.05 17.79 -12.59
N ALA A 173 -5.07 16.70 -11.84
CA ALA A 173 -4.88 16.68 -10.39
C ALA A 173 -3.52 17.24 -9.99
N TYR A 174 -2.43 16.79 -10.62
CA TYR A 174 -1.09 17.29 -10.33
C TYR A 174 -0.93 18.77 -10.70
N ARG A 175 -1.48 19.20 -11.85
CA ARG A 175 -1.46 20.62 -12.25
C ARG A 175 -2.21 21.49 -11.24
N LEU A 176 -3.37 21.04 -10.77
CA LEU A 176 -4.16 21.73 -9.75
C LEU A 176 -3.41 21.83 -8.42
N MET A 177 -2.79 20.73 -7.96
CA MET A 177 -2.05 20.71 -6.70
C MET A 177 -0.78 21.58 -6.75
N GLN A 178 -0.06 21.59 -7.88
CA GLN A 178 1.06 22.51 -8.12
C GLN A 178 0.61 23.97 -8.06
N ALA A 179 -0.50 24.32 -8.73
CA ALA A 179 -1.07 25.67 -8.70
C ALA A 179 -1.53 26.10 -7.29
N LYS A 180 -1.96 25.14 -6.47
CA LYS A 180 -2.31 25.34 -5.05
C LYS A 180 -1.09 25.39 -4.11
N GLY A 181 0.13 25.22 -4.64
CA GLY A 181 1.38 25.40 -3.89
C GLY A 181 1.94 24.14 -3.23
N VAL A 182 1.41 22.95 -3.54
CA VAL A 182 2.03 21.68 -3.12
C VAL A 182 3.36 21.50 -3.84
N LYS A 183 4.36 20.95 -3.13
CA LYS A 183 5.75 20.93 -3.58
C LYS A 183 6.29 19.54 -3.84
N ARG A 184 5.73 18.52 -3.18
CA ARG A 184 6.24 17.16 -3.18
C ARG A 184 5.14 16.23 -3.71
N PHE A 185 5.52 15.37 -4.64
CA PHE A 185 4.56 14.56 -5.38
C PHE A 185 5.02 13.11 -5.42
N GLY A 186 4.10 12.18 -5.17
CA GLY A 186 4.31 10.77 -5.41
C GLY A 186 3.20 10.21 -6.29
N LEU A 187 3.44 9.09 -6.93
CA LEU A 187 2.48 8.43 -7.81
C LEU A 187 2.22 7.01 -7.30
N HIS A 188 0.97 6.56 -7.29
CA HIS A 188 0.60 5.24 -6.79
C HIS A 188 -0.22 4.47 -7.81
N THR A 189 -0.13 3.14 -7.81
CA THR A 189 -1.14 2.28 -8.44
C THR A 189 -1.32 0.98 -7.66
N MET A 190 -2.46 0.32 -7.86
CA MET A 190 -2.72 -1.01 -7.31
C MET A 190 -3.66 -1.74 -8.27
N VAL A 191 -3.08 -2.64 -9.08
CA VAL A 191 -3.75 -3.29 -10.23
C VAL A 191 -3.64 -4.82 -10.21
N ILE A 192 -2.98 -5.39 -9.22
CA ILE A 192 -2.75 -6.84 -9.09
C ILE A 192 -3.02 -7.30 -7.65
N SER A 193 -3.41 -8.55 -7.48
CA SER A 193 -3.58 -9.19 -6.17
C SER A 193 -3.23 -10.66 -6.27
N ASN A 194 -2.50 -11.17 -5.27
CA ASN A 194 -1.92 -12.52 -5.24
C ASN A 194 -1.31 -12.95 -6.60
N GLU A 195 -0.55 -12.06 -7.20
CA GLU A 195 0.13 -12.27 -8.47
C GLU A 195 1.43 -13.02 -8.24
N LEU A 196 1.58 -14.13 -8.96
CA LEU A 196 2.75 -15.02 -8.91
C LEU A 196 3.69 -14.78 -10.10
N ASN A 197 3.20 -14.11 -11.15
CA ASN A 197 3.97 -13.83 -12.34
C ASN A 197 4.78 -12.54 -12.20
N ALA A 198 6.11 -12.67 -12.13
CA ALA A 198 7.03 -11.53 -12.10
C ALA A 198 6.87 -10.56 -13.29
N GLY A 199 6.47 -11.05 -14.46
CA GLY A 199 6.23 -10.24 -15.66
C GLY A 199 5.12 -9.21 -15.49
N SER A 200 4.10 -9.51 -14.69
CA SER A 200 3.03 -8.54 -14.36
C SER A 200 3.58 -7.35 -13.58
N PHE A 201 4.45 -7.60 -12.58
CA PHE A 201 5.10 -6.53 -11.81
C PHE A 201 6.02 -5.67 -12.69
N ILE A 202 6.78 -6.28 -13.61
CA ILE A 202 7.64 -5.55 -14.55
C ILE A 202 6.80 -4.64 -15.45
N ALA A 203 5.68 -5.15 -15.99
CA ALA A 203 4.78 -4.37 -16.83
C ALA A 203 4.15 -3.19 -16.07
N THR A 204 3.73 -3.39 -14.83
CA THR A 204 3.23 -2.32 -13.96
C THR A 204 4.32 -1.27 -13.70
N ALA A 205 5.55 -1.68 -13.40
CA ALA A 205 6.66 -0.75 -13.15
C ALA A 205 6.98 0.10 -14.40
N GLN A 206 7.04 -0.53 -15.58
CA GLN A 206 7.26 0.17 -16.85
C GLN A 206 6.19 1.23 -17.10
N MET A 207 4.91 0.85 -17.01
CA MET A 207 3.78 1.76 -17.19
C MET A 207 3.85 2.97 -16.24
N MET A 208 4.18 2.73 -14.97
CA MET A 208 4.23 3.78 -13.96
C MET A 208 5.43 4.71 -14.17
N PHE A 209 6.57 4.19 -14.61
CA PHE A 209 7.74 5.01 -14.94
C PHE A 209 7.55 5.81 -16.23
N ASP A 210 6.89 5.25 -17.25
CA ASP A 210 6.52 5.99 -18.45
C ASP A 210 5.59 7.17 -18.09
N LEU A 211 4.57 6.93 -17.26
CA LEU A 211 3.69 7.99 -16.76
C LEU A 211 4.44 9.04 -15.93
N ALA A 212 5.42 8.62 -15.12
CA ALA A 212 6.28 9.55 -14.37
C ALA A 212 7.10 10.46 -15.29
N VAL A 213 7.67 9.91 -16.36
CA VAL A 213 8.40 10.69 -17.37
C VAL A 213 7.47 11.68 -18.08
N ASP A 214 6.27 11.24 -18.45
CA ASP A 214 5.29 12.11 -19.11
C ASP A 214 4.86 13.28 -18.21
N LEU A 215 4.63 13.03 -16.91
CA LEU A 215 4.33 14.07 -15.92
C LEU A 215 5.45 15.10 -15.80
N HIS A 216 6.71 14.64 -15.80
CA HIS A 216 7.86 15.55 -15.81
C HIS A 216 7.90 16.39 -17.09
N MET A 217 7.75 15.76 -18.26
CA MET A 217 7.82 16.45 -19.55
C MET A 217 6.72 17.50 -19.73
N GLU A 218 5.50 17.24 -19.24
CA GLU A 218 4.36 18.15 -19.43
C GLU A 218 4.22 19.20 -18.33
N LEU A 219 4.47 18.83 -17.07
CA LEU A 219 4.21 19.67 -15.89
C LEU A 219 5.48 20.16 -15.18
N GLY A 220 6.64 19.65 -15.55
CA GLY A 220 7.89 19.90 -14.84
C GLY A 220 7.89 19.34 -13.41
N ILE A 221 7.07 18.31 -13.14
CA ILE A 221 6.95 17.69 -11.82
C ILE A 221 7.91 16.51 -11.73
N ASP A 222 8.87 16.59 -10.81
CA ASP A 222 9.71 15.47 -10.39
C ASP A 222 9.00 14.70 -9.27
N LEU A 223 8.66 13.45 -9.53
CA LEU A 223 8.06 12.56 -8.52
C LEU A 223 9.14 12.08 -7.54
N GLU A 224 8.90 12.24 -6.24
CA GLU A 224 9.81 11.77 -5.18
C GLU A 224 9.78 10.25 -5.02
N PHE A 225 8.62 9.64 -5.31
CA PHE A 225 8.45 8.19 -5.25
C PHE A 225 7.35 7.72 -6.21
N VAL A 226 7.48 6.46 -6.63
CA VAL A 226 6.46 5.71 -7.36
C VAL A 226 6.14 4.47 -6.53
N ASN A 227 4.93 4.42 -5.97
CA ASN A 227 4.42 3.31 -5.20
C ASN A 227 3.65 2.36 -6.13
N LEU A 228 4.18 1.15 -6.31
CA LEU A 228 3.62 0.15 -7.22
C LEU A 228 2.49 -0.68 -6.58
N GLY A 229 2.11 -0.36 -5.34
CA GLY A 229 1.11 -1.09 -4.58
C GLY A 229 1.64 -2.44 -4.07
N GLY A 230 0.71 -3.27 -3.61
CA GLY A 230 0.99 -4.63 -3.15
C GLY A 230 0.66 -5.69 -4.20
N GLY A 231 0.16 -6.84 -3.73
CA GLY A 231 -0.33 -7.90 -4.60
C GLY A 231 0.69 -8.98 -4.92
N ILE A 232 1.90 -8.92 -4.36
CA ILE A 232 2.85 -10.04 -4.34
C ILE A 232 2.16 -11.26 -3.73
N GLY A 233 2.02 -12.31 -4.53
CA GLY A 233 1.30 -13.51 -4.12
C GLY A 233 2.10 -14.41 -3.19
N ILE A 234 1.35 -15.27 -2.52
CA ILE A 234 1.88 -16.38 -1.75
C ILE A 234 1.31 -17.68 -2.28
N PRO A 235 2.09 -18.78 -2.28
CA PRO A 235 1.56 -20.09 -2.61
C PRO A 235 0.58 -20.50 -1.51
N TYR A 236 -0.68 -20.74 -1.85
CA TYR A 236 -1.70 -21.27 -0.94
C TYR A 236 -1.65 -22.80 -0.88
N ARG A 237 -1.31 -23.46 -1.99
CA ARG A 237 -1.27 -24.91 -2.13
C ARG A 237 0.17 -25.41 -2.35
N PRO A 238 0.48 -26.66 -1.95
CA PRO A 238 1.72 -27.30 -2.37
C PRO A 238 1.83 -27.29 -3.90
N GLY A 239 3.00 -26.92 -4.40
CA GLY A 239 3.29 -26.89 -5.84
C GLY A 239 3.12 -25.54 -6.53
N GLU A 240 2.52 -24.56 -5.86
CA GLU A 240 2.54 -23.16 -6.30
C GLU A 240 3.93 -22.53 -6.01
N GLU A 241 4.30 -21.51 -6.78
CA GLU A 241 5.53 -20.71 -6.67
C GLU A 241 5.23 -19.22 -6.81
#